data_AF-A0A3C2D4Y6-F1
#
_entry.id   AF-A0A3C2D4Y6-F1
#
_cell.length_a   1.000
_cell.length_b   1.000
_cell.length_c   1.000
_cell.angle_alpha   90.00
_cell.angle_beta   90.00
_cell.angle_gamma   90.00
#
_symmetry.space_group_name_H-M   'P 1'
#
loop_
_entity.id
_entity.type
_entity.pdbx_description
1 polymer ?
#
loop_
_entity_poly.entity_id
_entity_poly.type
_entity_poly.pdbx_seq_one_letter_code
_entity_poly.pdbx_strand_id
1 'polypeptide(L)' 'MPKLDKMFSLEVTPEQFLRNCSREELIETDLLLNSPRHQKTMHGTYAPAADKKQLNSNQVIKTTLKS' A
#
# COMPACT_ATOMS: atom_id res chain seq x y z
N MET A 1 -40.59 9.63 -2.20
CA MET A 1 -40.00 10.80 -1.52
C MET A 1 -38.49 10.75 -1.78
N PRO A 2 -37.91 11.72 -2.51
CA PRO A 2 -36.49 11.68 -2.82
C PRO A 2 -35.68 11.85 -1.52
N LYS A 3 -34.66 10.99 -1.35
CA LYS A 3 -33.72 11.06 -0.22
C LYS A 3 -32.42 11.72 -0.71
N LEU A 4 -31.88 12.64 0.07
CA LEU A 4 -30.65 13.37 -0.24
C LEU A 4 -29.55 12.87 0.68
N ASP A 5 -28.59 12.12 0.14
CA ASP A 5 -27.47 11.58 0.91
C ASP A 5 -26.30 12.58 0.90
N LYS A 6 -25.96 13.14 2.07
CA LYS A 6 -24.75 13.95 2.27
C LYS A 6 -23.61 13.05 2.75
N MET A 7 -22.61 12.88 1.92
CA MET A 7 -21.34 12.25 2.32
C MET A 7 -20.36 13.32 2.77
N PHE A 8 -19.82 13.16 3.98
CA PHE A 8 -18.71 13.98 4.47
C PHE A 8 -17.40 13.21 4.27
N SER A 9 -16.39 13.89 3.74
CA SER A 9 -15.01 13.38 3.65
C SER A 9 -14.12 14.17 4.59
N LEU A 10 -13.36 13.48 5.42
CA LEU A 10 -12.30 14.07 6.22
C LEU A 10 -10.96 13.76 5.55
N GLU A 11 -10.23 14.78 5.18
CA GLU A 11 -8.86 14.66 4.69
C GLU A 11 -7.91 14.90 5.86
N VAL A 12 -7.03 13.93 6.14
CA VAL A 12 -6.05 14.00 7.23
C VAL A 12 -4.67 13.83 6.62
N THR A 13 -3.80 14.84 6.81
CA THR A 13 -2.39 14.72 6.39
C THR A 13 -1.59 13.92 7.41
N PRO A 14 -0.46 13.31 7.04
CA PRO A 14 0.41 12.62 7.99
C PRO A 14 0.84 13.53 9.16
N GLU A 15 1.10 14.81 8.90
CA GLU A 15 1.48 15.77 9.95
C GLU A 15 0.32 16.06 10.90
N GLN A 16 -0.91 16.18 10.39
CA GLN A 16 -2.09 16.35 11.23
C GLN A 16 -2.38 15.11 12.07
N PHE A 17 -2.17 13.92 11.51
CA PHE A 17 -2.27 12.67 12.24
C PHE A 17 -1.27 12.64 13.40
N LEU A 18 0.02 12.86 13.12
CA LEU A 18 1.08 12.84 14.14
C LEU A 18 0.89 13.91 15.21
N ARG A 19 0.36 15.09 14.88
CA ARG A 19 0.07 16.14 15.86
C ARG A 19 -1.05 15.78 16.84
N ASN A 20 -1.96 14.90 16.42
CA ASN A 20 -3.08 14.47 17.24
C ASN A 20 -2.81 13.18 18.01
N CYS A 21 -1.68 12.52 17.78
CA CYS A 21 -1.26 11.37 18.57
C CYS A 21 -0.81 11.80 19.97
N SER A 22 -1.14 10.98 20.97
CA SER A 22 -0.52 11.04 22.29
C SER A 22 0.96 10.66 22.22
N ARG A 23 1.70 10.93 23.30
CA ARG A 23 3.14 10.65 23.35
C ARG A 23 3.42 9.14 23.21
N GLU A 24 2.61 8.31 23.84
CA GLU A 24 2.72 6.86 23.78
C GLU A 24 2.49 6.35 22.35
N GLU A 25 1.43 6.83 21.69
CA GLU A 25 1.14 6.49 20.29
C GLU A 25 2.26 6.93 19.34
N LEU A 26 2.89 8.08 19.57
CA LEU A 26 4.04 8.50 18.77
C LEU A 26 5.23 7.55 18.91
N ILE A 27 5.50 7.05 20.12
CA ILE A 27 6.57 6.06 20.36
C ILE A 27 6.25 4.74 19.66
N GLU A 28 5.01 4.28 19.74
CA GLU A 28 4.57 3.07 19.05
C GLU A 28 4.66 3.22 17.53
N THR A 29 4.28 4.39 17.01
CA THR A 29 4.36 4.70 15.58
C THR A 29 5.82 4.67 15.11
N ASP A 30 6.74 5.28 15.86
CA ASP A 30 8.18 5.22 15.56
C ASP A 30 8.69 3.78 15.59
N LEU A 31 8.35 3.01 16.62
CA LEU A 31 8.73 1.61 16.73
C LEU A 31 8.20 0.77 15.54
N LEU A 32 6.94 1.00 15.15
CA LEU A 32 6.29 0.32 14.05
C LEU A 32 6.96 0.66 12.71
N LEU A 33 7.22 1.93 12.46
CA LEU A 33 7.89 2.42 11.26
C LEU A 33 9.31 1.84 11.16
N ASN A 34 10.02 1.70 12.29
CA ASN A 34 11.35 1.09 12.35
C ASN A 34 11.34 -0.44 12.23
N SER A 35 10.18 -1.10 12.29
CA SER A 35 10.11 -2.56 12.21
C SER A 35 10.59 -3.07 10.83
N PRO A 36 11.43 -4.14 10.78
CA PRO A 36 11.95 -4.66 9.51
C PRO A 36 10.86 -5.06 8.51
N ARG A 37 9.71 -5.49 9.01
CA ARG A 37 8.55 -5.86 8.19
C ARG A 37 7.98 -4.66 7.44
N HIS A 38 7.76 -3.55 8.13
CA HIS A 38 7.20 -2.34 7.51
C HIS A 38 8.24 -1.62 6.64
N GLN A 39 9.50 -1.59 7.07
CA GLN A 39 10.61 -1.08 6.25
C GLN A 39 10.69 -1.82 4.90
N LYS A 40 10.63 -3.16 4.90
CA LYS A 40 10.64 -3.91 3.64
C LYS A 40 9.43 -3.60 2.75
N THR A 41 8.28 -3.31 3.35
CA THR A 41 7.06 -2.96 2.61
C THR A 41 7.15 -1.55 2.02
N MET A 42 7.61 -0.56 2.81
CA MET A 42 7.79 0.82 2.34
C MET A 42 8.84 0.94 1.23
N HIS A 43 9.94 0.19 1.34
CA HIS A 43 11.02 0.21 0.34
C HIS A 43 10.81 -0.79 -0.80
N GLY A 44 9.63 -1.40 -0.91
CA GLY A 44 9.26 -2.28 -2.03
C GLY A 44 10.05 -3.59 -2.12
N THR A 45 10.78 -3.98 -1.08
CA THR A 45 11.54 -5.24 -1.03
C THR A 45 10.68 -6.41 -0.54
N TYR A 46 9.48 -6.12 -0.02
CA TYR A 46 8.46 -7.10 0.31
C TYR A 46 7.39 -7.12 -0.79
N ALA A 47 7.35 -8.17 -1.59
CA ALA A 47 6.18 -8.46 -2.41
C ALA A 47 5.14 -9.17 -1.53
N PRO A 48 4.03 -8.53 -1.09
CA PRO A 48 2.91 -9.29 -0.58
C PRO A 48 2.49 -10.26 -1.68
N ALA A 49 2.19 -11.51 -1.34
CA ALA A 49 1.92 -12.59 -2.29
C ALA A 49 0.64 -12.40 -3.14
N ALA A 50 0.14 -11.17 -3.29
CA ALA A 50 -1.15 -10.85 -3.88
C ALA A 50 -1.13 -10.68 -5.42
N ASP A 51 -0.01 -10.40 -6.08
CA ASP A 51 -0.01 -10.12 -7.54
C ASP A 51 0.94 -11.01 -8.36
N LYS A 52 0.92 -12.34 -8.12
CA LYS A 52 1.54 -13.33 -9.04
C LYS A 52 0.58 -13.86 -10.11
N LYS A 53 -0.58 -13.23 -10.32
CA LYS A 53 -1.44 -13.51 -11.48
C LYS A 53 -1.34 -12.29 -12.39
N GLN A 54 -0.88 -12.49 -13.64
CA GLN A 54 -0.84 -11.54 -14.77
C GLN A 54 0.54 -11.11 -15.31
N LEU A 55 1.57 -11.95 -15.22
CA LEU A 55 2.66 -11.92 -16.21
C LEU A 55 2.82 -13.30 -16.83
N ASN A 56 2.01 -13.64 -17.83
CA ASN A 56 2.28 -14.70 -18.79
C ASN A 56 1.33 -14.58 -20.00
N SER A 57 1.68 -13.75 -20.99
CA SER A 57 1.09 -13.84 -22.33
C SER A 57 2.06 -13.55 -23.49
N ASN A 58 3.31 -13.14 -23.23
CA ASN A 58 4.24 -12.71 -24.30
C ASN A 58 5.43 -13.65 -24.58
N GLN A 59 5.47 -14.88 -24.06
CA GLN A 59 6.56 -15.84 -24.36
C GLN A 59 6.25 -16.91 -25.42
N VAL A 60 5.04 -16.97 -25.99
CA VAL A 60 4.69 -18.06 -26.92
C VAL A 60 5.06 -17.77 -28.39
N ILE A 61 5.35 -16.51 -28.77
CA ILE A 61 5.50 -16.15 -30.20
C ILE A 61 6.95 -16.23 -30.72
N LYS A 62 7.97 -16.35 -29.86
CA LYS A 62 9.39 -16.29 -30.30
C LYS A 62 10.04 -17.63 -30.68
N THR A 63 9.34 -18.76 -30.60
CA THR A 63 9.92 -20.09 -30.89
C THR A 63 9.50 -20.73 -32.20
N THR A 64 8.63 -20.11 -33.02
CA THR A 64 8.15 -20.70 -34.28
C THR A 64 8.67 -20.05 -35.57
N LEU A 65 9.79 -19.31 -35.51
CA LEU A 65 10.40 -18.69 -36.70
C LEU A 65 11.92 -18.88 -36.72
N LYS A 66 12.37 -20.13 -36.60
CA LYS A 66 13.67 -20.60 -37.08
C LYS A 66 13.54 -22.07 -37.51
N SER A 67 12.93 -22.30 -38.66
CA SER A 67 13.11 -23.52 -39.46
C SER A 67 13.89 -23.16 -40.71
#